data_AF-A0A1D7XKM3-F1
#
_entry.id   AF-A0A1D7XKM3-F1
#
_cell.length_a   1.000
_cell.length_b   1.000
_cell.length_c   1.000
_cell.angle_alpha   90.00
_cell.angle_beta   90.00
_cell.angle_gamma   90.00
#
_symmetry.space_group_name_H-M   'P 1'
#
loop_
_entity.id
_entity.type
_entity.pdbx_description
1 polymer ?
#
loop_
_entity_poly.entity_id
_entity_poly.type
_entity_poly.pdbx_seq_one_letter_code
_entity_poly.pdbx_strand_id
1 'polypeptide(L)'
;MEKNINLRKKSLFSYGFVGIVWVVFGIVQIIELPKYFKTVLMIVLLGMMSISICSHFMKSDKIDEMSKVNELKAQSTSYILLALFFSILLIISFFKNVWIVDLVKILPFLFGLNLMSKSLLFIFYEKAGQY
;
A
#
# COMPACT_ATOMS: atom_id res chain seq x y z
N MET A 1 25.31 17.92 8.51
CA MET A 1 24.37 18.03 7.37
C MET A 1 23.23 17.05 7.61
N GLU A 2 22.05 17.52 8.03
CA GLU A 2 20.86 16.66 8.07
C GLU A 2 20.51 16.28 6.63
N LYS A 3 20.66 15.00 6.29
CA LYS A 3 20.35 14.49 4.95
C LYS A 3 18.83 14.32 4.86
N ASN A 4 18.14 15.36 4.43
CA ASN A 4 16.70 15.29 4.18
C ASN A 4 16.40 14.19 3.16
N ILE A 5 15.35 13.42 3.42
CA ILE A 5 14.91 12.37 2.52
C ILE A 5 14.04 12.98 1.43
N ASN A 6 14.37 12.65 0.18
CA ASN A 6 13.56 13.00 -0.99
C ASN A 6 12.12 12.48 -0.83
N LEU A 7 11.13 13.32 -1.17
CA LEU A 7 9.70 13.01 -1.10
C LEU A 7 9.32 11.68 -1.77
N ARG A 8 9.92 11.35 -2.93
CA ARG A 8 9.70 10.06 -3.62
C ARG A 8 10.18 8.88 -2.79
N LYS A 9 11.35 9.00 -2.16
CA LYS A 9 11.89 7.97 -1.25
C LYS A 9 11.02 7.84 -0.01
N LYS A 10 10.58 8.96 0.56
CA LYS A 10 9.65 8.96 1.70
C LYS A 10 8.36 8.20 1.34
N SER A 11 7.75 8.52 0.19
CA SER A 11 6.54 7.83 -0.28
C SER A 11 6.75 6.33 -0.49
N LEU A 12 7.90 5.91 -1.03
CA LEU A 12 8.25 4.49 -1.17
C LEU A 12 8.33 3.78 0.18
N PHE A 13 8.98 4.36 1.18
CA PHE A 13 9.11 3.74 2.51
C PHE A 13 7.81 3.78 3.32
N SER A 14 7.05 4.87 3.20
CA SER A 14 5.81 5.08 3.95
C SER A 14 4.64 4.29 3.40
N TYR A 15 4.54 4.11 2.08
CA TYR A 15 3.38 3.48 1.44
C TYR A 15 3.78 2.27 0.59
N GLY A 16 4.80 2.39 -0.26
CA GLY A 16 5.21 1.30 -1.16
C GLY A 16 5.65 0.03 -0.42
N PHE A 17 6.61 0.17 0.48
CA PHE A 17 7.14 -0.93 1.29
C PHE A 17 6.09 -1.52 2.23
N VAL A 18 5.31 -0.66 2.90
CA VAL A 18 4.17 -1.08 3.73
C VAL A 18 3.19 -1.92 2.89
N GLY A 19 2.91 -1.49 1.66
CA GLY A 19 2.05 -2.21 0.74
C GLY A 19 2.59 -3.61 0.40
N ILE A 20 3.90 -3.73 0.15
CA ILE A 20 4.56 -5.04 -0.08
C ILE A 20 4.42 -5.94 1.15
N VAL A 21 4.65 -5.42 2.36
CA VAL A 21 4.50 -6.19 3.60
C VAL A 21 3.09 -6.76 3.74
N TRP A 22 2.06 -5.97 3.41
CA TRP A 22 0.67 -6.43 3.43
C TRP A 22 0.37 -7.51 2.38
N VAL A 23 0.93 -7.39 1.17
CA VAL A 23 0.79 -8.43 0.13
C VAL A 23 1.46 -9.73 0.59
N VAL A 24 2.67 -9.66 1.14
CA VAL A 24 3.39 -10.83 1.68
C VAL A 24 2.60 -11.45 2.84
N PHE A 25 2.02 -10.62 3.72
CA PHE A 25 1.13 -11.10 4.79
C PHE A 25 -0.07 -11.88 4.23
N GLY A 26 -0.72 -11.36 3.18
CA GLY A 26 -1.81 -12.06 2.50
C GLY A 26 -1.37 -13.41 1.94
N ILE A 27 -0.19 -13.49 1.31
CA ILE A 27 0.37 -14.74 0.79
C ILE A 27 0.60 -15.75 1.93
N VAL A 28 1.22 -15.31 3.04
CA VAL A 28 1.47 -16.15 4.23
C VAL A 28 0.16 -16.65 4.87
N GLN A 29 -0.94 -15.91 4.75
CA GLN A 29 -2.24 -16.39 5.22
C GLN A 29 -2.78 -17.54 4.35
N ILE A 30 -2.56 -17.49 3.05
CA ILE A 30 -3.10 -18.47 2.08
C ILE A 30 -2.26 -19.75 2.04
N ILE A 31 -0.93 -19.64 2.20
CA ILE A 31 -0.04 -20.81 2.16
C ILE A 31 -0.18 -21.62 3.46
N GLU A 32 -0.28 -22.94 3.30
CA GLU A 32 -0.22 -23.90 4.40
C GLU A 32 1.22 -24.07 4.89
N LEU A 33 1.64 -23.20 5.80
CA LEU A 33 2.93 -23.30 6.50
C LEU A 33 2.76 -23.92 7.89
N PRO A 34 3.77 -24.66 8.39
CA PRO A 34 3.75 -25.12 9.78
C PRO A 34 3.62 -23.93 10.73
N LYS A 35 2.86 -24.10 11.82
CA LYS A 35 2.52 -23.03 12.76
C LYS A 35 3.73 -22.22 13.22
N TYR A 36 4.83 -22.89 13.55
CA TYR A 36 6.08 -22.25 13.97
C TYR A 36 6.64 -21.27 12.92
N PHE A 37 6.76 -21.73 11.67
CA PHE A 37 7.25 -20.89 10.57
C PHE A 37 6.32 -19.71 10.31
N LYS A 38 5.00 -19.93 10.36
CA LYS A 38 4.01 -18.86 10.22
C LYS A 38 4.17 -17.80 11.31
N THR A 39 4.35 -18.21 12.58
CA THR A 39 4.59 -17.29 13.69
C THR A 39 5.88 -16.49 13.53
N VAL A 40 6.98 -17.13 13.13
CA VAL A 40 8.26 -16.43 12.90
C VAL A 40 8.13 -15.40 11.78
N LEU A 41 7.51 -15.77 10.65
CA LEU A 41 7.26 -14.84 9.54
C LEU A 41 6.40 -13.65 9.97
N MET A 42 5.37 -13.89 10.79
CA MET A 42 4.53 -12.83 11.32
C MET A 42 5.30 -11.81 12.17
N ILE A 43 6.22 -12.29 13.01
CA ILE A 43 7.08 -11.42 13.82
C ILE A 43 8.01 -10.58 12.93
N VAL A 44 8.58 -11.18 11.88
CA VAL A 44 9.43 -10.46 10.91
C VAL A 44 8.64 -9.38 10.19
N LEU A 45 7.46 -9.69 9.67
CA LEU A 45 6.60 -8.71 8.99
C LEU A 45 6.19 -7.56 9.91
N LEU A 46 5.92 -7.85 11.20
CA LEU A 46 5.60 -6.84 12.20
C LEU A 46 6.81 -5.92 12.49
N GLY A 47 8.02 -6.48 12.51
CA GLY A 47 9.26 -5.71 12.59
C GLY A 47 9.51 -4.84 11.35
N MET A 48 9.13 -5.30 10.16
CA MET A 48 9.20 -4.49 8.94
C MET A 48 8.22 -3.30 8.98
N MET A 49 7.03 -3.49 9.55
CA MET A 49 6.05 -2.42 9.73
C MET A 49 6.54 -1.30 10.64
N SER A 50 7.24 -1.64 11.73
CA SER A 50 7.75 -0.62 12.66
C SER A 50 8.80 0.29 12.01
N ILE A 51 9.60 -0.23 11.08
CA ILE A 51 10.55 0.57 10.29
C ILE A 51 9.81 1.61 9.43
N SER A 52 8.67 1.25 8.83
CA SER A 52 7.86 2.19 8.05
C SER A 52 7.13 3.23 8.90
N ILE A 53 6.83 2.94 10.17
CA ILE A 53 6.32 3.95 11.10
C ILE A 53 7.42 4.99 11.35
N CYS A 54 8.67 4.58 11.55
CA CYS A 54 9.79 5.49 11.70
C CYS A 54 9.95 6.43 10.50
N SER A 55 9.67 5.99 9.26
CA SER A 55 9.78 6.85 8.07
C SER A 55 8.84 8.06 8.09
N HIS A 56 7.72 7.98 8.82
CA HIS A 56 6.80 9.12 8.97
C HIS A 56 7.37 10.22 9.86
N PHE A 57 8.25 9.87 10.80
CA PHE A 57 8.91 10.80 11.71
C PHE A 57 10.23 11.36 11.16
N MET A 58 10.72 10.87 10.01
CA MET A 58 11.94 11.38 9.40
C MET A 58 11.70 12.74 8.72
N LYS A 59 12.65 13.67 8.93
CA LYS A 59 12.71 14.95 8.21
C LYS A 59 12.84 14.69 6.71
N SER A 60 11.92 15.28 5.94
CA SER A 60 11.91 15.22 4.48
C SER A 60 12.10 16.59 3.89
N ASP A 61 12.35 16.63 2.59
CA ASP A 61 12.36 17.89 1.86
C ASP A 61 11.06 18.67 2.07
N LYS A 62 11.14 19.99 1.97
CA LYS A 62 9.98 20.88 2.12
C LYS A 62 8.97 20.52 1.05
N ILE A 63 7.76 20.17 1.48
CA ILE A 63 6.65 19.86 0.58
C ILE A 63 6.23 21.18 -0.08
N ASP A 64 6.41 21.28 -1.39
CA ASP A 64 5.83 22.37 -2.17
C ASP A 64 4.35 22.10 -2.48
N GLU A 65 3.64 23.13 -2.97
CA GLU A 65 2.22 23.03 -3.26
C GLU A 65 1.91 21.98 -4.33
N MET A 66 2.79 21.83 -5.33
CA MET A 66 2.61 20.87 -6.42
C MET A 66 2.74 19.43 -5.94
N SER A 67 3.73 19.15 -5.08
CA SER A 67 3.93 17.86 -4.42
C SER A 67 2.72 17.47 -3.57
N LYS A 68 2.12 18.44 -2.87
CA LYS A 68 0.90 18.22 -2.08
C LYS A 68 -0.29 17.87 -2.98
N VAL A 69 -0.44 18.56 -4.11
CA VAL A 69 -1.47 18.25 -5.11
C VAL A 69 -1.24 16.86 -5.71
N ASN A 70 0.01 16.51 -6.05
CA ASN A 70 0.37 15.20 -6.57
C ASN A 70 0.08 14.08 -5.57
N GLU A 71 0.31 14.29 -4.28
CA GLU A 71 -0.02 13.32 -3.22
C GLU A 71 -1.53 13.10 -3.10
N LEU A 72 -2.31 14.18 -3.07
CA LEU A 72 -3.77 14.10 -3.01
C LEU A 72 -4.35 13.44 -4.28
N LYS A 73 -3.80 13.77 -5.45
CA LYS A 73 -4.18 13.14 -6.71
C LYS A 73 -3.89 11.64 -6.69
N ALA A 74 -2.71 11.24 -6.27
CA ALA A 74 -2.33 9.83 -6.13
C ALA A 74 -3.24 9.06 -5.18
N GLN A 75 -3.57 9.66 -4.03
CA GLN A 75 -4.49 9.07 -3.06
C GLN A 75 -5.91 8.93 -3.61
N SER A 76 -6.44 9.98 -4.26
CA SER A 76 -7.76 9.93 -4.87
C SER A 76 -7.85 8.86 -5.95
N THR A 77 -6.88 8.83 -6.86
CA THR A 77 -6.82 7.83 -7.93
C THR A 77 -6.67 6.40 -7.39
N SER A 78 -5.88 6.18 -6.33
CA SER A 78 -5.75 4.85 -5.73
C SER A 78 -7.08 4.35 -5.14
N TYR A 79 -7.84 5.23 -4.47
CA TYR A 79 -9.17 4.89 -3.95
C TYR A 79 -10.20 4.66 -5.05
N ILE A 80 -10.14 5.42 -6.14
CA ILE A 80 -11.00 5.17 -7.31
C ILE A 80 -10.75 3.78 -7.89
N LEU A 81 -9.47 3.39 -8.04
CA LEU A 81 -9.11 2.03 -8.50
C LEU A 81 -9.63 0.95 -7.54
N LEU A 82 -9.49 1.16 -6.23
CA LEU A 82 -10.02 0.25 -5.21
C LEU A 82 -11.56 0.13 -5.30
N ALA A 83 -12.26 1.26 -5.44
CA ALA A 83 -13.71 1.30 -5.56
C ALA A 83 -14.23 0.62 -6.83
N LEU A 84 -13.51 0.77 -7.96
CA LEU A 84 -13.80 0.05 -9.20
C LEU A 84 -13.65 -1.45 -9.01
N PHE A 85 -12.57 -1.89 -8.36
CA PHE A 85 -12.37 -3.31 -8.06
C PHE A 85 -13.50 -3.89 -7.19
N PHE A 86 -13.89 -3.19 -6.13
CA PHE A 86 -15.02 -3.61 -5.29
C PHE A 86 -16.35 -3.64 -6.06
N SER A 87 -16.59 -2.64 -6.91
CA SER A 87 -17.78 -2.60 -7.76
C SER A 87 -17.87 -3.84 -8.66
N ILE A 88 -16.75 -4.25 -9.27
CA ILE A 88 -16.69 -5.46 -10.10
C ILE A 88 -17.01 -6.71 -9.26
N LEU A 89 -16.43 -6.85 -8.07
CA LEU A 89 -16.71 -7.98 -7.18
C LEU A 89 -18.18 -8.05 -6.75
N LEU A 90 -18.79 -6.90 -6.46
CA LEU A 90 -20.20 -6.80 -6.09
C LEU A 90 -21.10 -7.22 -7.26
N ILE A 91 -20.83 -6.73 -8.47
CA ILE A 91 -21.57 -7.10 -9.68
C ILE A 91 -21.51 -8.62 -9.89
N ILE A 92 -20.31 -9.22 -9.82
CA ILE A 92 -20.14 -10.67 -9.99
C ILE A 92 -20.91 -11.45 -8.90
N SER A 93 -20.82 -11.00 -7.64
CA SER A 93 -21.51 -11.66 -6.52
C SER A 93 -23.04 -11.58 -6.67
N PHE A 94 -23.55 -10.44 -7.15
CA PHE A 94 -24.98 -10.27 -7.46
C PHE A 94 -25.43 -11.22 -8.57
N PHE A 95 -24.68 -11.31 -9.67
CA PHE A 95 -25.01 -12.21 -10.78
C PHE A 95 -25.03 -13.69 -10.38
N LYS A 96 -24.12 -14.11 -9.48
CA LYS A 96 -24.08 -15.50 -9.01
C LYS A 96 -25.00 -15.76 -7.82
N ASN A 97 -25.66 -14.73 -7.28
CA ASN A 97 -26.46 -14.76 -6.06
C ASN A 97 -25.74 -15.43 -4.86
N VAL A 98 -24.41 -15.33 -4.83
CA VAL A 98 -23.56 -15.95 -3.82
C VAL A 98 -22.40 -14.99 -3.55
N TRP A 99 -22.03 -14.86 -2.28
CA TRP A 99 -20.81 -14.18 -1.90
C TRP A 99 -19.59 -15.06 -2.18
N ILE A 100 -18.80 -14.72 -3.20
CA ILE A 100 -17.73 -15.58 -3.71
C ILE A 100 -16.39 -15.33 -3.01
N VAL A 101 -16.22 -14.17 -2.37
CA VAL A 101 -14.92 -13.68 -1.92
C VAL A 101 -14.77 -13.73 -0.40
N ASP A 102 -13.79 -14.48 0.09
CA ASP A 102 -13.42 -14.41 1.50
C ASP A 102 -12.71 -13.08 1.80
N LEU A 103 -13.42 -12.17 2.47
CA LEU A 103 -12.91 -10.84 2.82
C LEU A 103 -11.66 -10.92 3.68
N VAL A 104 -11.58 -11.88 4.60
CA VAL A 104 -10.42 -12.03 5.50
C VAL A 104 -9.16 -12.31 4.69
N LYS A 105 -9.28 -13.14 3.67
CA LYS A 105 -8.15 -13.49 2.79
C LYS A 105 -7.81 -12.37 1.82
N ILE A 106 -8.78 -11.60 1.33
CA ILE A 106 -8.54 -10.57 0.30
C ILE A 106 -8.11 -9.21 0.88
N LEU A 107 -8.50 -8.90 2.12
CA LEU A 107 -8.22 -7.63 2.81
C LEU A 107 -6.72 -7.25 2.80
N PRO A 108 -5.79 -8.16 3.15
CA PRO A 108 -4.36 -7.88 3.07
C PRO A 108 -3.90 -7.43 1.68
N PHE A 109 -4.40 -8.08 0.63
CA PHE A 109 -4.05 -7.75 -0.75
C PHE A 109 -4.64 -6.41 -1.17
N LEU A 110 -5.91 -6.15 -0.84
CA LEU A 110 -6.57 -4.89 -1.16
C LEU A 110 -5.85 -3.70 -0.52
N PHE A 111 -5.55 -3.83 0.77
CA PHE A 111 -4.85 -2.78 1.49
C PHE A 111 -3.41 -2.61 0.95
N GLY A 112 -2.70 -3.72 0.72
CA GLY A 112 -1.35 -3.69 0.19
C GLY A 112 -1.26 -3.07 -1.20
N LEU A 113 -2.10 -3.52 -2.13
CA LEU A 113 -2.15 -3.00 -3.51
C LEU A 113 -2.55 -1.53 -3.56
N ASN A 114 -3.47 -1.07 -2.70
CA ASN A 114 -3.85 0.34 -2.63
C ASN A 114 -2.69 1.24 -2.16
N LEU A 115 -1.91 0.78 -1.17
CA LEU A 115 -0.74 1.53 -0.71
C LEU A 115 0.37 1.56 -1.77
N MET A 116 0.60 0.42 -2.45
CA MET A 116 1.54 0.35 -3.56
C MET A 116 1.12 1.26 -4.72
N SER A 117 -0.15 1.24 -5.11
CA SER A 117 -0.65 2.08 -6.21
C SER A 117 -0.59 3.56 -5.84
N LYS A 118 -0.94 3.96 -4.61
CA LYS A 118 -0.73 5.34 -4.11
C LYS A 118 0.73 5.77 -4.26
N SER A 119 1.67 4.91 -3.84
CA SER A 119 3.10 5.23 -3.92
C SER A 119 3.58 5.38 -5.36
N LEU A 120 3.21 4.43 -6.24
CA LEU A 120 3.59 4.44 -7.66
C LEU A 120 2.99 5.65 -8.40
N LEU A 121 1.71 5.96 -8.16
CA LEU A 121 1.03 7.10 -8.75
C LEU A 121 1.67 8.42 -8.30
N PHE A 122 2.04 8.54 -7.02
CA PHE A 122 2.74 9.72 -6.52
C PHE A 122 4.07 9.92 -7.25
N ILE A 123 4.89 8.86 -7.35
CA ILE A 123 6.19 8.92 -8.06
C ILE A 123 5.98 9.29 -9.53
N PHE A 124 4.93 8.77 -10.16
CA PHE A 124 4.59 9.09 -11.55
C PHE A 124 4.19 10.55 -11.72
N TYR A 125 3.29 11.08 -10.88
CA TYR A 125 2.86 12.48 -10.94
C TYR A 125 4.00 13.45 -10.62
N GLU A 126 4.83 13.13 -9.64
CA GLU A 126 6.05 13.87 -9.32
C GLU A 126 7.05 13.90 -10.47
N LYS A 127 7.10 12.86 -11.30
CA LYS A 127 7.96 12.83 -12.49
C LYS A 127 7.37 13.66 -13.63
N ALA A 128 6.05 13.66 -13.77
CA ALA A 128 5.35 14.39 -14.81
C ALA A 128 5.29 15.91 -14.55
N GLY A 129 5.26 16.35 -13.29
CA GLY A 129 5.23 17.77 -12.90
C GLY A 129 6.57 18.51 -12.94
N GLN A 130 7.65 17.87 -13.42
CA GLN A 130 8.99 18.47 -13.53
C GLN A 130 9.26 19.15 -14.88
N TYR A 131 8.21 19.44 -15.68
CA TYR A 131 8.30 20.15 -16.96
C TYR A 131 7.68 21.54 -16.87
#